data_AF-A0A1I4TQH3-F1
#
_entry.id   AF-A0A1I4TQH3-F1
#
_cell.length_a   1.000
_cell.length_b   1.000
_cell.length_c   1.000
_cell.angle_alpha   90.00
_cell.angle_beta   90.00
_cell.angle_gamma   90.00
#
_symmetry.space_group_name_H-M   'P 1'
#
loop_
_entity.id
_entity.type
_entity.pdbx_description
1 polymer ?
#
loop_
_entity_poly.entity_id
_entity_poly.type
_entity_poly.pdbx_seq_one_letter_code
_entity_poly.pdbx_strand_id
1 'polypeptide(L)' 'MELAEGTVVIIRAFDDIPEHTFRIDYIFDDCVGGYSLTGPLAGEYGEPDFDMIVGIVPED' A
#
# COMPACT_ATOMS: atom_id res chain seq x y z
N MET A 1 9.01 -2.07 12.19
CA MET A 1 8.37 -1.34 11.08
C MET A 1 6.96 -1.09 11.57
N GLU A 2 6.61 0.16 11.86
CA GLU A 2 5.29 0.51 12.39
C GLU A 2 4.48 1.05 11.21
N LEU A 3 3.31 0.46 10.97
CA LEU A 3 2.36 0.96 9.97
C LEU A 3 1.45 1.96 10.66
N ALA A 4 1.32 3.14 10.06
CA ALA A 4 0.46 4.21 10.53
C ALA A 4 -0.28 4.85 9.36
N GLU A 5 -1.40 5.51 9.65
CA GLU A 5 -2.07 6.39 8.69
C GLU A 5 -1.08 7.42 8.12
N GLY A 6 -1.15 7.68 6.82
CA GLY A 6 -0.20 8.51 6.08
C GLY A 6 1.07 7.79 5.61
N THR A 7 1.40 6.62 6.16
CA THR A 7 2.58 5.85 5.73
C THR A 7 2.43 5.43 4.27
N VAL A 8 3.49 5.61 3.48
CA VAL A 8 3.56 5.09 2.11
C VAL A 8 4.32 3.77 2.11
N VAL A 9 3.66 2.72 1.61
CA VAL A 9 4.20 1.37 1.51
C VAL A 9 4.37 0.94 0.06
N ILE A 10 5.17 -0.09 -0.16
CA ILE A 10 5.28 -0.79 -1.44
C ILE A 10 4.44 -2.05 -1.35
N ILE A 11 3.47 -2.17 -2.26
CA ILE A 11 2.67 -3.37 -2.45
C ILE A 11 3.40 -4.25 -3.48
N ARG A 12 3.60 -5.54 -3.14
CA ARG A 12 4.19 -6.53 -4.05
C ARG A 12 3.41 -6.61 -5.37
N ALA A 13 4.06 -7.07 -6.42
CA ALA A 13 3.35 -7.44 -7.64
C ALA A 13 2.39 -8.61 -7.38
N PHE A 14 1.22 -8.56 -8.02
CA PHE A 14 0.21 -9.61 -8.04
C PHE A 14 -0.54 -9.56 -9.37
N ASP A 15 -1.01 -10.71 -9.84
CA ASP A 15 -1.60 -10.86 -11.17
C ASP A 15 -0.73 -10.16 -12.25
N ASP A 16 -1.30 -9.23 -13.01
CA ASP A 16 -0.61 -8.40 -14.01
C ASP A 16 -0.33 -6.96 -13.49
N ILE A 17 -0.44 -6.74 -12.18
CA ILE A 17 -0.18 -5.45 -11.53
C ILE A 17 1.27 -5.45 -11.02
N PRO A 18 2.12 -4.51 -11.48
CA PRO A 18 3.48 -4.39 -10.96
C PRO A 18 3.48 -3.90 -9.51
N GLU A 19 4.63 -4.01 -8.86
CA GLU A 19 4.85 -3.33 -7.59
C GLU A 19 4.53 -1.85 -7.71
N HIS A 20 3.86 -1.32 -6.70
CA HIS A 20 3.46 0.07 -6.68
C HIS A 20 3.41 0.60 -5.26
N THR A 21 3.48 1.92 -5.16
CA THR A 21 3.35 2.63 -3.90
C THR A 21 1.89 2.82 -3.53
N PHE A 22 1.60 2.75 -2.24
CA PHE A 22 0.27 2.84 -1.68
C PHE A 22 0.31 3.66 -0.40
N ARG A 23 -0.56 4.66 -0.26
CA ARG A 23 -0.70 5.45 0.98
C ARG A 23 -1.78 4.83 1.84
N ILE A 24 -1.43 4.50 3.08
CA ILE A 24 -2.36 4.00 4.08
C ILE A 24 -3.21 5.18 4.59
N ASP A 25 -4.53 5.04 4.51
CA ASP A 25 -5.49 5.95 5.14
C ASP A 25 -6.22 5.30 6.32
N TYR A 26 -6.30 3.97 6.35
CA TYR A 26 -6.98 3.21 7.40
C TYR A 26 -6.18 1.96 7.76
N ILE A 27 -6.22 1.56 9.03
CA ILE A 27 -5.66 0.30 9.51
C ILE A 27 -6.81 -0.54 10.07
N PHE A 28 -6.99 -1.73 9.51
CA PHE A 28 -7.97 -2.71 9.97
C PHE A 28 -7.28 -3.86 10.70
N ASP A 29 -8.06 -4.84 11.17
CA ASP A 29 -7.52 -5.98 11.93
C ASP A 29 -6.63 -6.90 11.07
N ASP A 30 -6.88 -6.99 9.76
CA ASP A 30 -6.23 -7.93 8.83
C ASP A 30 -5.59 -7.26 7.59
N CYS A 31 -5.88 -5.99 7.32
CA CYS A 31 -5.37 -5.28 6.16
C CYS A 31 -5.19 -3.77 6.42
N VAL A 32 -4.73 -3.04 5.40
CA VAL A 32 -4.74 -1.57 5.36
C VAL A 32 -5.68 -1.09 4.27
N GLY A 33 -6.39 0.01 4.50
CA GLY A 33 -7.17 0.71 3.48
C GLY A 33 -6.48 1.98 3.03
N GLY A 34 -6.68 2.40 1.78
CA GLY A 34 -5.99 3.58 1.24
C GLY A 34 -5.96 3.61 -0.29
N TYR A 35 -4.98 4.32 -0.85
CA TYR A 35 -4.92 4.59 -2.28
C TYR A 35 -3.57 4.26 -2.88
N SER A 36 -3.59 3.59 -4.03
CA SER A 36 -2.40 3.39 -4.86
C SER A 36 -1.94 4.74 -5.44
N LEU A 37 -0.66 5.05 -5.30
CA LEU A 37 -0.06 6.29 -5.77
C LEU A 37 0.60 6.15 -7.15
N THR A 38 0.98 4.92 -7.52
CA THR A 38 1.67 4.63 -8.79
C THR A 38 1.13 3.36 -9.45
N GLY A 39 1.58 3.09 -10.67
CA GLY A 39 1.18 1.92 -11.44
C GLY A 39 -0.22 2.02 -12.06
N PRO A 40 -0.75 0.91 -12.61
CA PRO A 40 -2.05 0.88 -13.28
C PRO A 40 -3.24 1.23 -12.39
N LEU A 41 -3.08 1.12 -11.07
CA LEU A 41 -4.11 1.41 -10.07
C LEU A 41 -3.97 2.82 -9.47
N ALA A 42 -3.11 3.69 -10.01
CA ALA A 42 -2.89 5.02 -9.43
C ALA A 42 -4.21 5.81 -9.28
N GLY A 43 -4.51 6.22 -8.04
CA GLY A 43 -5.75 6.91 -7.66
C GLY A 43 -6.89 5.99 -7.23
N GLU A 44 -6.75 4.68 -7.38
CA GLU A 44 -7.76 3.69 -6.97
C GLU A 44 -7.63 3.36 -5.49
N TYR A 45 -8.79 3.16 -4.84
CA TYR A 45 -8.86 2.66 -3.47
C TYR A 45 -8.61 1.15 -3.43
N GLY A 46 -7.90 0.69 -2.41
CA GLY A 46 -7.66 -0.73 -2.18
C GLY A 46 -7.56 -1.08 -0.71
N GLU A 47 -7.64 -2.38 -0.43
CA GLU A 47 -7.52 -2.98 0.90
C GLU A 47 -6.49 -4.12 0.88
N PRO A 48 -5.20 -3.86 0.60
CA PRO A 48 -4.21 -4.92 0.55
C PRO A 48 -3.94 -5.51 1.93
N ASP A 49 -3.86 -6.84 1.99
CA ASP A 49 -3.45 -7.59 3.18
C ASP A 49 -2.03 -7.22 3.60
N PHE A 50 -1.72 -7.36 4.90
CA PHE A 50 -0.39 -7.02 5.42
C PHE A 50 0.76 -7.81 4.76
N ASP A 51 0.50 -9.03 4.27
CA ASP A 51 1.49 -9.87 3.61
C ASP A 51 1.88 -9.38 2.19
N MET A 52 1.09 -8.46 1.63
CA MET A 52 1.37 -7.81 0.36
C MET A 52 2.35 -6.64 0.52
N ILE A 53 2.55 -6.13 1.74
CA ILE A 53 3.47 -5.02 2.02
C ILE A 53 4.90 -5.54 2.08
N VAL A 54 5.74 -5.11 1.13
CA VAL A 54 7.14 -5.54 1.04
C VAL A 54 8.15 -4.47 1.50
N GLY A 55 7.69 -3.26 1.79
CA GLY A 55 8.53 -2.20 2.34
C GLY A 55 7.78 -0.91 2.64
N ILE A 56 8.42 -0.02 3.41
CA ILE A 56 7.99 1.37 3.62
C ILE A 56 8.87 2.28 2.76
N VAL A 57 8.24 3.27 2.11
CA VAL A 57 8.94 4.36 1.44
C VAL A 57 9.36 5.38 2.52
N PRO A 58 10.67 5.72 2.64
CA PRO A 58 11.10 6.72 3.59
C PRO A 58 10.48 8.09 3.27
N GLU A 59 10.07 8.82 4.30
CA GLU A 59 9.78 10.24 4.17
C GLU A 59 11.12 11.01 4.03
N ASP A 60 11.14 12.02 3.15
CA ASP A 60 12.28 12.94 2.96
C ASP A 60 12.44 13.93 4.14
#